data_AF-A0A540WZ97-F1
#
_entry.id   AF-A0A540WZ97-F1
#
_cell.length_a   1.000
_cell.length_b   1.000
_cell.length_c   1.000
_cell.angle_alpha   90.00
_cell.angle_beta   90.00
_cell.angle_gamma   90.00
#
_symmetry.space_group_name_H-M   'P 1'
#
loop_
_entity.id
_entity.type
_entity.pdbx_description
1 polymer ?
#
loop_
_entity_poly.entity_id
_entity_poly.type
_entity_poly.pdbx_seq_one_letter_code
_entity_poly.pdbx_strand_id
1 'polypeptide(L)'
;MSEAFYVRVGKVEERKVTFQCLTGFAGGLTDYANTRSFALMLLLDAKERAGDTRYLVRSAPPAVADAHLALAEKAANAPSSLHKDAGNANVFEAKWHARHTPRFVERTSVLERYNDVGEEKLRETFEEISPLQDQGRWLFLEAAWVRMHRFDLAVEVTDSKYLEHLAEGHLFATTAFDVWLESRPLPP
;
A
#
# COMPACT_ATOMS: atom_id res chain seq x y z
N MET A 1 -18.54 -3.21 1.92
CA MET A 1 -17.39 -2.68 1.16
C MET A 1 -16.19 -3.46 1.67
N SER A 2 -15.39 -4.10 0.82
CA SER A 2 -14.17 -4.77 1.30
C SER A 2 -13.22 -3.69 1.78
N GLU A 3 -13.10 -3.60 3.08
CA GLU A 3 -11.97 -3.12 3.87
C GLU A 3 -10.65 -3.21 3.05
N ALA A 4 -9.99 -2.08 2.77
CA ALA A 4 -8.72 -2.01 2.03
C ALA A 4 -7.80 -0.92 2.60
N PHE A 5 -6.49 -1.14 2.58
CA PHE A 5 -5.52 -0.05 2.73
C PHE A 5 -5.48 0.77 1.43
N TYR A 6 -5.17 2.05 1.56
CA TYR A 6 -4.75 2.86 0.43
C TYR A 6 -3.28 3.15 0.58
N VAL A 7 -2.53 3.04 -0.51
CA VAL A 7 -1.08 3.15 -0.48
C VAL A 7 -0.62 4.14 -1.51
N ARG A 8 0.25 5.05 -1.09
CA ARG A 8 0.99 5.92 -1.98
C ARG A 8 2.45 5.47 -2.01
N VAL A 9 2.99 5.27 -3.22
CA VAL A 9 4.42 5.07 -3.41
C VAL A 9 5.12 6.38 -3.05
N GLY A 10 5.97 6.35 -2.03
CA GLY A 10 6.82 7.47 -1.65
C GLY A 10 8.10 7.48 -2.49
N LYS A 11 9.22 7.74 -1.83
CA LYS A 11 10.54 7.80 -2.44
C LYS A 11 11.04 6.41 -2.84
N VAL A 12 11.63 6.29 -4.02
CA VAL A 12 12.28 5.07 -4.54
C VAL A 12 13.76 5.37 -4.82
N GLU A 13 14.66 4.70 -4.12
CA GLU A 13 16.12 4.89 -4.26
C GLU A 13 16.85 3.56 -4.19
N GLU A 14 17.61 3.22 -5.23
CA GLU A 14 18.37 1.98 -5.32
C GLU A 14 17.51 0.74 -5.02
N ARG A 15 17.66 0.17 -3.82
CA ARG A 15 16.95 -1.01 -3.32
C ARG A 15 15.87 -0.66 -2.28
N LYS A 16 15.54 0.61 -2.10
CA LYS A 16 14.67 1.08 -1.04
C LYS A 16 13.45 1.80 -1.62
N VAL A 17 12.31 1.57 -0.99
CA VAL A 17 11.09 2.34 -1.22
C VAL A 17 10.40 2.64 0.10
N THR A 18 9.81 3.83 0.20
CA THR A 18 8.85 4.15 1.27
C THR A 18 7.43 3.98 0.73
N PHE A 19 6.58 3.25 1.44
CA PHE A 19 5.15 3.21 1.19
C PHE A 19 4.40 3.98 2.28
N GLN A 20 3.58 4.94 1.87
CA GLN A 20 2.70 5.66 2.78
C GLN A 20 1.37 4.93 2.82
N CYS A 21 1.09 4.28 3.94
CA CYS A 21 -0.05 3.37 4.10
C CYS A 21 -1.13 4.05 4.93
N LEU A 22 -2.28 4.36 4.33
CA LEU A 22 -3.47 4.78 5.05
C LEU A 22 -4.30 3.56 5.44
N THR A 23 -4.65 3.53 6.72
CA THR A 23 -5.51 2.51 7.32
C THR A 23 -6.65 3.19 8.10
N GLY A 24 -7.33 2.45 8.96
CA GLY A 24 -8.49 2.92 9.71
C GLY A 24 -9.83 2.50 9.10
N PHE A 25 -9.84 1.52 8.20
CA PHE A 25 -11.07 1.00 7.58
C PHE A 25 -11.00 -0.47 7.19
N ALA A 26 -9.90 -1.18 7.50
CA ALA A 26 -9.61 -2.47 6.86
C ALA A 26 -9.11 -3.65 7.71
N GLY A 27 -8.40 -3.38 8.81
CA GLY A 27 -7.84 -4.43 9.67
C GLY A 27 -8.26 -4.28 11.13
N GLY A 28 -9.28 -3.45 11.39
CA GLY A 28 -9.39 -2.73 12.65
C GLY A 28 -8.57 -1.44 12.61
N LEU A 29 -8.93 -0.50 13.48
CA LEU A 29 -8.45 0.88 13.40
C LEU A 29 -6.97 1.03 13.81
N THR A 30 -6.38 -0.02 14.37
CA THR A 30 -4.98 -0.09 14.86
C THR A 30 -4.12 -1.14 14.15
N ASP A 31 -4.59 -1.72 13.03
CA ASP A 31 -3.80 -2.75 12.34
C ASP A 31 -2.56 -2.15 11.67
N TYR A 32 -1.41 -2.66 12.11
CA TYR A 32 -0.09 -2.21 11.73
C TYR A 32 0.69 -3.35 11.10
N ALA A 33 0.26 -3.77 9.92
CA ALA A 33 1.03 -4.70 9.11
C ALA A 33 2.37 -4.06 8.72
N ASN A 34 3.47 -4.60 9.27
CA ASN A 34 4.84 -4.14 9.00
C ASN A 34 5.81 -5.28 8.66
N THR A 35 5.27 -6.45 8.34
CA THR A 35 6.05 -7.64 7.99
C THR A 35 6.61 -7.53 6.58
N ARG A 36 7.60 -8.38 6.28
CA ARG A 36 8.13 -8.51 4.92
C ARG A 36 7.09 -9.07 3.94
N SER A 37 6.20 -9.94 4.42
CA SER A 37 5.07 -10.46 3.62
C SER A 37 4.11 -9.35 3.20
N PHE A 38 3.80 -8.41 4.10
CA PHE A 38 3.01 -7.23 3.78
C PHE A 38 3.70 -6.37 2.72
N ALA A 39 4.99 -6.07 2.91
CA ALA A 39 5.77 -5.31 1.92
C ALA A 39 5.83 -5.99 0.55
N LEU A 40 5.96 -7.33 0.49
CA LEU A 40 5.92 -8.06 -0.77
C LEU A 40 4.57 -7.89 -1.49
N MET A 41 3.46 -7.92 -0.74
CA MET A 41 2.14 -7.65 -1.33
C MET A 41 2.04 -6.22 -1.87
N LEU A 42 2.51 -5.21 -1.12
CA LEU A 42 2.51 -3.83 -1.60
C LEU A 42 3.30 -3.66 -2.89
N LEU A 43 4.46 -4.33 -2.98
CA LEU A 43 5.29 -4.32 -4.17
C LEU A 43 4.56 -4.93 -5.37
N LEU A 44 3.84 -6.04 -5.21
CA LEU A 44 3.06 -6.66 -6.29
C LEU A 44 1.84 -5.80 -6.66
N ASP A 45 1.04 -5.41 -5.68
CA ASP A 45 -0.18 -4.64 -5.86
C ASP A 45 0.08 -3.29 -6.54
N ALA A 46 1.22 -2.63 -6.31
CA ALA A 46 1.56 -1.37 -6.97
C ALA A 46 1.50 -1.43 -8.51
N LYS A 47 1.65 -2.62 -9.11
CA LYS A 47 1.44 -2.83 -10.54
C LYS A 47 0.04 -3.38 -10.84
N GLU A 48 -0.36 -4.45 -10.16
CA GLU A 48 -1.61 -5.17 -10.44
C GLU A 48 -2.85 -4.30 -10.20
N ARG A 49 -2.76 -3.39 -9.23
CA ARG A 49 -3.84 -2.48 -8.80
C ARG A 49 -3.76 -1.10 -9.44
N ALA A 50 -2.86 -0.88 -10.41
CA ALA A 50 -2.75 0.43 -11.05
C ALA A 50 -4.08 0.88 -11.70
N GLY A 51 -4.92 -0.06 -12.14
CA GLY A 51 -6.26 0.24 -12.65
C GLY A 51 -7.21 0.87 -11.61
N ASP A 52 -7.00 0.63 -10.32
CA ASP A 52 -7.87 1.12 -9.24
C ASP A 52 -7.78 2.64 -9.10
N THR A 53 -6.65 3.27 -9.51
CA THR A 53 -6.43 4.72 -9.39
C THR A 53 -7.55 5.53 -10.01
N ARG A 54 -8.16 5.06 -11.12
CA ARG A 54 -9.29 5.75 -11.76
C ARG A 54 -10.48 5.95 -10.82
N TYR A 55 -10.77 4.96 -9.97
CA TYR A 55 -11.79 5.09 -8.95
C TYR A 55 -11.34 6.01 -7.82
N LEU A 56 -10.06 5.92 -7.40
CA LEU A 56 -9.52 6.69 -6.28
C LEU A 56 -9.48 8.20 -6.53
N VAL A 57 -9.23 8.62 -7.78
CA VAL A 57 -9.17 10.05 -8.15
C VAL A 57 -10.52 10.60 -8.63
N ARG A 58 -11.61 9.85 -8.47
CA ARG A 58 -12.94 10.33 -8.84
C ARG A 58 -13.29 11.58 -8.04
N SER A 59 -13.72 12.61 -8.76
CA SER A 59 -14.00 13.97 -8.26
C SER A 59 -12.76 14.78 -7.82
N ALA A 60 -11.54 14.35 -8.18
CA ALA A 60 -10.36 15.19 -8.05
C ALA A 60 -10.39 16.35 -9.08
N PRO A 61 -9.70 17.47 -8.82
CA PRO A 61 -9.44 18.47 -9.84
C PRO A 61 -8.80 17.83 -11.09
N PRO A 62 -9.17 18.23 -12.33
CA PRO A 62 -8.71 17.56 -13.55
C PRO A 62 -7.20 17.35 -13.63
N ALA A 63 -6.42 18.39 -13.34
CA ALA A 63 -4.95 18.30 -13.35
C ALA A 63 -4.38 17.28 -12.34
N VAL A 64 -5.04 17.12 -11.19
CA VAL A 64 -4.66 16.13 -10.16
C VAL A 64 -5.02 14.73 -10.62
N ALA A 65 -6.23 14.54 -11.17
CA ALA A 65 -6.66 13.28 -11.74
C ALA A 65 -5.71 12.81 -12.85
N ASP A 66 -5.41 13.69 -13.80
CA ASP A 66 -4.53 13.40 -14.94
C ASP A 66 -3.12 12.99 -14.48
N ALA A 67 -2.55 13.71 -13.51
CA ALA A 67 -1.24 13.39 -12.95
C ALA A 67 -1.21 11.98 -12.32
N HIS A 68 -2.20 11.64 -11.52
CA HIS A 68 -2.28 10.32 -10.89
C HIS A 68 -2.57 9.19 -11.89
N LEU A 69 -3.40 9.45 -12.91
CA LEU A 69 -3.66 8.49 -13.98
C LEU A 69 -2.41 8.22 -14.81
N ALA A 70 -1.61 9.24 -15.11
CA ALA A 70 -0.33 9.06 -15.80
C ALA A 70 0.67 8.23 -14.99
N LEU A 71 0.72 8.43 -13.65
CA LEU A 71 1.54 7.60 -12.76
C LEU A 71 1.06 6.15 -12.72
N ALA A 72 -0.25 5.94 -12.70
CA ALA A 72 -0.84 4.60 -12.76
C ALA A 72 -0.54 3.90 -14.09
N GLU A 73 -0.66 4.59 -15.22
CA GLU A 73 -0.29 4.06 -16.53
C GLU A 73 1.20 3.70 -16.60
N LYS A 74 2.07 4.56 -16.04
CA LYS A 74 3.50 4.28 -15.93
C LYS A 74 3.76 2.99 -15.14
N ALA A 75 3.14 2.80 -13.97
CA ALA A 75 3.30 1.59 -13.17
C ALA A 75 2.74 0.34 -13.89
N ALA A 76 1.56 0.46 -14.50
CA ALA A 76 0.91 -0.62 -15.25
C ALA A 76 1.74 -1.10 -16.44
N ASN A 77 2.45 -0.20 -17.13
CA ASN A 77 3.21 -0.53 -18.34
C ASN A 77 4.71 -0.77 -18.09
N ALA A 78 5.25 -0.40 -16.92
CA ALA A 78 6.65 -0.59 -16.61
C ALA A 78 7.04 -2.08 -16.55
N PRO A 79 8.26 -2.45 -16.95
CA PRO A 79 8.76 -3.80 -16.74
C PRO A 79 8.76 -4.14 -15.24
N SER A 80 8.57 -5.42 -14.91
CA SER A 80 8.66 -5.88 -13.53
C SER A 80 9.36 -7.22 -13.43
N SER A 81 10.64 -7.17 -13.07
CA SER A 81 11.39 -8.37 -12.70
C SER A 81 10.75 -9.09 -11.51
N LEU A 82 10.12 -8.36 -10.59
CA LEU A 82 9.42 -8.94 -9.44
C LEU A 82 8.28 -9.88 -9.88
N HIS A 83 7.36 -9.40 -10.73
CA HIS A 83 6.22 -10.22 -11.18
C HIS A 83 6.69 -11.42 -12.02
N LYS A 84 7.71 -11.20 -12.86
CA LYS A 84 8.31 -12.29 -13.65
C LYS A 84 8.89 -13.39 -12.76
N ASP A 85 9.64 -13.02 -11.72
CA ASP A 85 10.33 -13.96 -10.84
C ASP A 85 9.40 -14.57 -9.77
N ALA A 86 8.33 -13.86 -9.40
CA ALA A 86 7.28 -14.32 -8.48
C ALA A 86 6.30 -15.30 -9.14
N GLY A 87 6.14 -15.22 -10.46
CA GLY A 87 5.22 -16.06 -11.24
C GLY A 87 3.75 -15.76 -10.91
N ASN A 88 2.90 -16.79 -10.97
CA ASN A 88 1.52 -16.67 -10.51
C ASN A 88 1.51 -16.53 -8.98
N ALA A 89 1.51 -15.30 -8.50
CA ALA A 89 1.55 -15.00 -7.08
C ALA A 89 0.28 -15.51 -6.39
N ASN A 90 0.45 -16.40 -5.41
CA ASN A 90 -0.64 -16.86 -4.56
C ASN A 90 -0.48 -16.24 -3.16
N VAL A 91 -0.72 -14.93 -3.10
CA VAL A 91 -0.43 -14.08 -1.95
C VAL A 91 -1.24 -14.40 -0.69
N PHE A 92 -2.25 -15.27 -0.78
CA PHE A 92 -3.01 -15.76 0.38
C PHE A 92 -2.44 -17.06 0.97
N GLU A 93 -1.50 -17.72 0.29
CA GLU A 93 -0.89 -18.96 0.77
C GLU A 93 0.38 -18.71 1.59
N ALA A 94 0.38 -19.13 2.85
CA ALA A 94 1.55 -19.05 3.74
C ALA A 94 2.81 -19.72 3.15
N LYS A 95 2.65 -20.86 2.45
CA LYS A 95 3.76 -21.56 1.79
C LYS A 95 4.38 -20.74 0.66
N TRP A 96 3.56 -19.98 -0.06
CA TRP A 96 4.03 -19.11 -1.11
C TRP A 96 4.88 -17.97 -0.52
N HIS A 97 4.38 -17.30 0.54
CA HIS A 97 5.15 -16.26 1.23
C HIS A 97 6.46 -16.77 1.83
N ALA A 98 6.43 -17.89 2.55
CA ALA A 98 7.65 -18.48 3.13
C ALA A 98 8.75 -18.73 2.08
N ARG A 99 8.36 -19.05 0.85
CA ARG A 99 9.29 -19.26 -0.28
C ARG A 99 9.76 -17.95 -0.93
N HIS A 100 8.89 -16.94 -1.04
CA HIS A 100 9.12 -15.76 -1.88
C HIS A 100 9.53 -14.52 -1.11
N THR A 101 8.96 -14.27 0.07
CA THR A 101 9.27 -13.11 0.90
C THR A 101 10.77 -12.91 1.13
N PRO A 102 11.56 -13.89 1.64
CA PRO A 102 12.99 -13.70 1.86
C PRO A 102 13.80 -13.57 0.56
N ARG A 103 13.24 -13.94 -0.60
CA ARG A 103 13.93 -13.79 -1.90
C ARG A 103 13.83 -12.37 -2.45
N PHE A 104 12.78 -11.64 -2.10
CA PHE A 104 12.46 -10.33 -2.67
C PHE A 104 12.60 -9.18 -1.68
N VAL A 105 12.24 -9.40 -0.42
CA VAL A 105 12.27 -8.37 0.63
C VAL A 105 13.33 -8.75 1.65
N GLU A 106 14.38 -7.95 1.70
CA GLU A 106 15.46 -8.07 2.67
C GLU A 106 14.94 -7.67 4.05
N ARG A 107 14.36 -6.46 4.14
CA ARG A 107 13.99 -5.83 5.40
C ARG A 107 12.79 -4.91 5.24
N THR A 108 12.03 -4.77 6.32
CA THR A 108 10.99 -3.76 6.48
C THR A 108 11.14 -3.04 7.81
N SER A 109 10.71 -1.77 7.87
CA SER A 109 10.61 -1.02 9.13
C SER A 109 9.59 0.09 9.02
N VAL A 110 8.79 0.29 10.07
CA VAL A 110 7.95 1.48 10.19
C VAL A 110 8.86 2.67 10.52
N LEU A 111 8.79 3.72 9.71
CA LEU A 111 9.53 4.96 9.91
C LEU A 111 8.80 5.90 10.86
N GLU A 112 7.51 6.12 10.58
CA GLU A 112 6.69 7.06 11.33
C GLU A 112 5.23 6.62 11.33
N ARG A 113 4.51 6.99 12.39
CA ARG A 113 3.06 6.83 12.51
C ARG A 113 2.42 8.19 12.68
N TYR A 114 1.27 8.38 12.06
CA TYR A 114 0.50 9.61 12.13
C TYR A 114 -0.92 9.27 12.56
N ASN A 115 -1.50 10.13 13.41
CA ASN A 115 -2.83 9.94 13.97
C ASN A 115 -3.00 8.57 14.66
N ASP A 116 -1.97 8.12 15.38
CA ASP A 116 -2.00 6.93 16.23
C ASP A 116 -2.81 7.22 17.50
N VAL A 117 -4.13 7.17 17.33
CA VAL A 117 -5.13 7.41 18.37
C VAL A 117 -5.98 6.15 18.57
N GLY A 118 -6.67 6.07 19.71
CA GLY A 118 -7.50 4.90 20.02
C GLY A 118 -8.64 4.67 19.03
N GLU A 119 -9.12 3.43 18.97
CA GLU A 119 -10.13 2.98 18.00
C GLU A 119 -11.42 3.79 18.05
N GLU A 120 -11.90 4.17 19.23
CA GLU A 120 -13.09 5.00 19.37
C GLU A 120 -12.95 6.33 18.61
N LYS A 121 -11.80 7.00 18.76
CA LYS A 121 -11.53 8.27 18.08
C LYS A 121 -11.40 8.10 16.57
N LEU A 122 -10.80 7.01 16.11
CA LEU A 122 -10.71 6.70 14.69
C LEU A 122 -12.08 6.38 14.09
N ARG A 123 -12.97 5.70 14.83
CA ARG A 123 -14.34 5.43 14.40
C ARG A 123 -15.14 6.73 14.26
N GLU A 124 -15.10 7.59 15.28
CA GLU A 124 -15.72 8.93 15.20
C GLU A 124 -15.21 9.70 13.99
N THR A 125 -13.88 9.72 13.80
CA THR A 125 -13.27 10.42 12.67
C THR A 125 -13.73 9.82 11.33
N PHE A 126 -13.83 8.50 11.22
CA PHE A 126 -14.34 7.85 10.02
C PHE A 126 -15.81 8.22 9.75
N GLU A 127 -16.67 8.15 10.77
CA GLU A 127 -18.08 8.51 10.66
C GLU A 127 -18.23 9.95 10.14
N GLU A 128 -17.43 10.89 10.66
CA GLU A 128 -17.42 12.28 10.23
C GLU A 128 -17.01 12.48 8.76
N ILE A 129 -16.01 11.74 8.27
CA ILE A 129 -15.51 11.90 6.88
C ILE A 129 -16.20 10.98 5.88
N SER A 130 -16.90 9.94 6.34
CA SER A 130 -17.55 8.95 5.48
C SER A 130 -18.52 9.55 4.44
N PRO A 131 -19.30 10.62 4.73
CA PRO A 131 -20.18 11.24 3.73
C PRO A 131 -19.43 11.88 2.55
N LEU A 132 -18.12 12.12 2.68
CA LEU A 132 -17.31 12.61 1.56
C LEU A 132 -17.16 11.53 0.47
N GLN A 133 -17.32 10.24 0.80
CA GLN A 133 -17.27 9.16 -0.20
C GLN A 133 -18.36 9.32 -1.26
N ASP A 134 -19.54 9.78 -0.86
CA ASP A 134 -20.68 10.02 -1.76
C ASP A 134 -20.44 11.22 -2.67
N GLN A 135 -19.66 12.21 -2.21
CA GLN A 135 -19.27 13.38 -2.98
C GLN A 135 -18.11 13.08 -3.96
N GLY A 136 -17.25 12.12 -3.60
CA GLY A 136 -16.19 11.62 -4.45
C GLY A 136 -15.09 10.93 -3.67
N ARG A 137 -14.51 9.88 -4.26
CA ARG A 137 -13.46 9.09 -3.59
C ARG A 137 -12.24 9.92 -3.26
N TRP A 138 -11.86 10.86 -4.12
CA TRP A 138 -10.74 11.76 -3.88
C TRP A 138 -10.91 12.62 -2.62
N LEU A 139 -12.09 13.22 -2.44
CA LEU A 139 -12.39 14.09 -1.29
C LEU A 139 -12.30 13.32 0.03
N PHE A 140 -12.83 12.10 0.04
CA PHE A 140 -12.67 11.21 1.18
C PHE A 140 -11.20 10.89 1.46
N LEU A 141 -10.42 10.54 0.44
CA LEU A 141 -9.01 10.17 0.61
C LEU A 141 -8.15 11.34 1.09
N GLU A 142 -8.38 12.55 0.60
CA GLU A 142 -7.70 13.76 1.09
C GLU A 142 -7.98 14.00 2.57
N ALA A 143 -9.25 13.93 2.98
CA ALA A 143 -9.62 14.05 4.39
C ALA A 143 -9.02 12.92 5.24
N ALA A 144 -9.07 11.69 4.73
CA ALA A 144 -8.56 10.52 5.43
C ALA A 144 -7.04 10.60 5.60
N TRP A 145 -6.28 11.02 4.59
CA TRP A 145 -4.83 11.17 4.68
C TRP A 145 -4.40 12.11 5.81
N VAL A 146 -5.20 13.12 6.10
CA VAL A 146 -4.92 14.10 7.15
C VAL A 146 -5.36 13.61 8.53
N ARG A 147 -6.49 12.89 8.60
CA ARG A 147 -7.21 12.68 9.86
C ARG A 147 -7.19 11.26 10.39
N MET A 148 -7.00 10.27 9.52
CA MET A 148 -7.03 8.87 9.87
C MET A 148 -5.61 8.34 10.11
N HIS A 149 -5.52 7.18 10.75
CA HIS A 149 -4.23 6.57 11.00
C HIS A 149 -3.54 6.24 9.69
N ARG A 150 -2.27 6.65 9.59
CA ARG A 150 -1.38 6.26 8.50
C ARG A 150 0.02 6.06 9.03
N PHE A 151 0.82 5.30 8.30
CA PHE A 151 2.22 5.07 8.65
C PHE A 151 3.07 4.96 7.40
N ASP A 152 4.33 5.32 7.56
CA ASP A 152 5.33 5.21 6.51
C ASP A 152 6.14 3.92 6.73
N LEU A 153 6.08 3.02 5.75
CA LEU A 153 6.81 1.76 5.75
C LEU A 153 8.02 1.87 4.82
N ALA A 154 9.23 1.78 5.38
CA ALA A 154 10.42 1.54 4.59
C ALA A 154 10.53 0.06 4.25
N VAL A 155 10.77 -0.22 2.96
CA VAL A 155 10.99 -1.55 2.42
C VAL A 155 12.34 -1.54 1.71
N GLU A 156 13.21 -2.48 2.09
CA GLU A 156 14.45 -2.76 1.37
C GLU A 156 14.29 -4.10 0.65
N VAL A 157 14.43 -4.08 -0.67
CA VAL A 157 14.42 -5.28 -1.51
C VAL A 157 15.83 -5.86 -1.63
N THR A 158 15.90 -7.15 -1.92
CA THR A 158 17.19 -7.85 -2.08
C THR A 158 17.96 -7.35 -3.31
N ASP A 159 17.26 -6.94 -4.37
CA ASP A 159 17.80 -6.42 -5.63
C ASP A 159 16.94 -5.26 -6.18
N SER A 160 17.58 -4.19 -6.67
CA SER A 160 16.91 -2.97 -7.14
C SER A 160 15.98 -3.22 -8.32
N LYS A 161 16.23 -4.26 -9.13
CA LYS A 161 15.35 -4.64 -10.24
C LYS A 161 13.91 -4.93 -9.79
N TYR A 162 13.69 -5.27 -8.52
CA TYR A 162 12.35 -5.53 -7.98
C TYR A 162 11.51 -4.26 -7.76
N LEU A 163 12.09 -3.07 -7.96
CA LEU A 163 11.41 -1.77 -7.86
C LEU A 163 11.12 -1.14 -9.24
N GLU A 164 11.49 -1.79 -10.35
CA GLU A 164 11.40 -1.23 -11.72
C GLU A 164 10.01 -0.72 -12.12
N HIS A 165 8.96 -1.32 -11.57
CA HIS A 165 7.57 -0.98 -11.89
C HIS A 165 6.98 0.11 -11.00
N LEU A 166 7.71 0.57 -9.99
CA LEU A 166 7.20 1.60 -9.09
C LEU A 166 7.28 2.99 -9.72
N ALA A 167 6.23 3.78 -9.50
CA ALA A 167 6.19 5.19 -9.86
C ALA A 167 5.91 6.01 -8.61
N GLU A 168 6.84 6.89 -8.22
CA GLU A 168 6.67 7.78 -7.07
C GLU A 168 5.37 8.59 -7.20
N GLY A 169 4.60 8.67 -6.11
CA GLY A 169 3.29 9.31 -6.06
C GLY A 169 2.13 8.43 -6.56
N HIS A 170 2.39 7.25 -7.13
CA HIS A 170 1.33 6.33 -7.55
C HIS A 170 0.47 5.90 -6.35
N LEU A 171 -0.84 5.98 -6.52
CA LEU A 171 -1.85 5.72 -5.49
C LEU A 171 -2.70 4.51 -5.91
N PHE A 172 -2.75 3.49 -5.06
CA PHE A 172 -3.49 2.26 -5.29
C PHE A 172 -4.17 1.75 -4.01
N ALA A 173 -5.13 0.85 -4.16
CA ALA A 173 -5.77 0.15 -3.05
C ALA A 173 -5.16 -1.25 -2.91
N THR A 174 -5.11 -1.78 -1.70
CA THR A 174 -4.63 -3.14 -1.44
C THR A 174 -5.46 -3.82 -0.36
N THR A 175 -5.68 -5.12 -0.53
CA THR A 175 -6.31 -6.00 0.47
C THR A 175 -5.25 -6.71 1.32
N ALA A 176 -4.03 -6.20 1.37
CA ALA A 176 -2.94 -6.74 2.18
C ALA A 176 -3.15 -6.52 3.70
N PHE A 177 -4.38 -6.55 4.22
CA PHE A 177 -4.64 -6.76 5.66
C PHE A 177 -4.78 -8.25 5.96
N ASP A 178 -5.25 -9.05 5.00
CA ASP A 178 -5.39 -10.52 5.11
C ASP A 178 -4.04 -11.27 5.03
N VAL A 179 -2.90 -10.59 5.25
CA VAL A 179 -1.58 -11.18 5.00
C VAL A 179 -1.25 -12.26 6.01
N TRP A 180 -0.52 -13.26 5.53
CA TRP A 180 0.25 -14.14 6.39
C TRP A 180 1.16 -13.31 7.32
N LEU A 181 0.85 -13.35 8.61
CA LEU A 181 1.74 -12.87 9.67
C LEU A 181 2.95 -13.80 9.70
N GLU A 182 4.05 -13.38 9.09
CA GLU A 182 5.34 -14.03 9.25
C GLU A 182 5.58 -14.14 10.76
N SER A 183 5.64 -15.37 11.28
CA SER A 183 5.86 -15.61 12.70
C SER A 183 7.17 -14.93 13.12
N ARG A 184 7.07 -13.87 13.93
CA ARG A 184 8.23 -13.13 14.45
C ARG A 184 9.20 -14.06 15.19
N PRO A 185 10.51 -13.76 15.17
CA PRO A 185 11.44 -13.90 14.05
C PRO A 185 12.09 -15.31 14.01
N LEU A 186 12.67 -15.70 12.88
CA LEU A 186 13.68 -16.76 12.85
C LEU A 186 14.94 -16.27 13.62
N PRO A 187 15.63 -17.15 14.36
CA PRO A 187 16.77 -16.77 15.20
C PRO A 187 17.92 -16.19 14.35
N PRO A 188 18.82 -15.39 14.99
CA PRO A 188 19.91 -14.67 14.32
C PRO A 188 20.85 -15.57 13.51
#